data_AF-A0A2X2TAZ8-F1
#
_entry.id   AF-A0A2X2TAZ8-F1
#
_cell.length_a   1.000
_cell.length_b   1.000
_cell.length_c   1.000
_cell.angle_alpha   90.00
_cell.angle_beta   90.00
_cell.angle_gamma   90.00
#
_symmetry.space_group_name_H-M   'P 1'
#
loop_
_entity.id
_entity.type
_entity.pdbx_description
1 polymer ?
#
loop_
_entity_poly.entity_id
_entity_poly.type
_entity_poly.pdbx_seq_one_letter_code
_entity_poly.pdbx_strand_id
1 'polypeptide(L)'
;MEKADVLLVNPTHFAVGLRYLPDETPLPVLLFKAQDEDAKALIKLAHAANIPVVRYVWLTRNLYRTTEEGAYIPRDTLKAVAAIYRLLRKLEGRLKGETIEFEE
;
A
#
# COMPACT_ATOMS: atom_id res chain seq x y z
N MET A 1 9.32 2.72 -7.21
CA MET A 1 7.86 2.88 -7.33
C MET A 1 7.24 1.84 -8.27
N GLU A 2 7.78 1.63 -9.47
CA GLU A 2 7.21 0.80 -10.57
C GLU A 2 6.79 -0.65 -10.25
N LYS A 3 7.17 -1.20 -9.10
CA LYS A 3 6.83 -2.57 -8.70
C LYS A 3 5.70 -2.66 -7.66
N ALA A 4 5.24 -1.55 -7.10
CA ALA A 4 4.19 -1.56 -6.09
C ALA A 4 2.82 -1.67 -6.75
N ASP A 5 1.98 -2.54 -6.22
CA ASP A 5 0.60 -2.70 -6.67
C ASP A 5 -0.32 -1.63 -6.05
N VAL A 6 0.05 -1.16 -4.85
CA VAL A 6 -0.71 -0.16 -4.09
C VAL A 6 0.20 0.62 -3.13
N LEU A 7 -0.13 1.89 -2.93
CA LEU A 7 0.44 2.73 -1.89
C LEU A 7 -0.57 2.94 -0.77
N LEU A 8 -0.27 2.46 0.44
CA LEU A 8 -1.07 2.74 1.64
C LEU A 8 -0.57 4.02 2.32
N VAL A 9 -1.48 4.89 2.74
CA VAL A 9 -1.12 6.18 3.34
C VAL A 9 -1.84 6.47 4.66
N ASN A 10 -1.10 7.09 5.59
CA ASN A 10 -1.63 7.86 6.70
C ASN A 10 -1.32 9.33 6.37
N PRO A 11 -2.32 10.08 5.86
CA PRO A 11 -2.25 11.30 5.08
C PRO A 11 -0.87 11.80 4.66
N THR A 12 -0.18 12.50 5.55
CA THR A 12 1.10 13.14 5.28
C THR A 12 2.20 12.62 6.20
N HIS A 13 1.92 11.57 6.97
CA HIS A 13 2.77 11.07 8.03
C HIS A 13 3.47 9.79 7.62
N PHE A 14 2.77 8.84 6.99
CA PHE A 14 3.36 7.57 6.57
C PHE A 14 2.85 7.14 5.19
N ALA A 15 3.73 6.51 4.43
CA ALA A 15 3.41 5.85 3.18
C ALA A 15 4.09 4.47 3.14
N VAL A 16 3.37 3.44 2.70
CA VAL A 16 3.87 2.06 2.61
C VAL A 16 3.49 1.47 1.25
N GLY A 17 4.47 1.04 0.47
CA GLY A 17 4.25 0.35 -0.80
C GLY A 17 4.18 -1.16 -0.62
N LEU A 18 3.12 -1.79 -1.11
CA LEU A 18 2.97 -3.24 -1.07
C LEU A 18 3.01 -3.83 -2.49
N ARG A 19 3.49 -5.07 -2.56
CA ARG A 19 3.42 -5.90 -3.76
C ARG A 19 3.00 -7.32 -3.43
N TYR A 20 2.18 -7.93 -4.27
CA TYR A 20 1.79 -9.32 -4.15
C TYR A 20 1.73 -10.01 -5.50
N LEU A 21 2.56 -11.05 -5.66
CA LEU A 21 2.55 -11.93 -6.82
C LEU A 21 2.12 -13.32 -6.34
N PRO A 22 0.87 -13.75 -6.61
CA PRO A 22 0.36 -15.03 -6.11
C PRO A 22 1.21 -16.25 -6.48
N ASP A 23 1.86 -16.21 -7.65
CA ASP A 23 2.67 -17.31 -8.16
C ASP A 23 4.12 -17.31 -7.64
N GLU A 24 4.58 -16.21 -7.05
CA GLU A 24 5.97 -16.05 -6.59
C GLU A 24 6.09 -15.86 -5.07
N THR A 25 5.10 -15.22 -4.45
CA THR A 25 5.14 -14.81 -3.06
C THR A 25 3.98 -15.41 -2.27
N PRO A 26 4.22 -16.06 -1.12
CA PRO A 26 3.16 -16.64 -0.29
C PRO A 26 2.28 -15.56 0.37
N LEU A 27 2.82 -14.35 0.57
CA LEU A 27 2.15 -13.21 1.17
C LEU A 27 2.59 -11.92 0.49
N PRO A 28 1.79 -10.84 0.58
CA PRO A 28 2.23 -9.51 0.17
C PRO A 28 3.53 -9.09 0.88
N VAL A 29 4.41 -8.44 0.15
CA VAL A 29 5.71 -7.94 0.59
C VAL A 29 5.67 -6.42 0.71
N LEU A 30 6.27 -5.89 1.77
CA LEU A 30 6.52 -4.45 1.91
C LEU A 30 7.73 -4.07 1.06
N LEU A 31 7.54 -3.26 0.02
CA LEU A 31 8.65 -2.87 -0.87
C LEU A 31 9.43 -1.68 -0.34
N PHE A 32 8.71 -0.67 0.17
CA PHE A 32 9.30 0.54 0.71
C PHE A 32 8.36 1.18 1.72
N LYS A 33 8.93 1.96 2.64
CA LYS A 33 8.19 2.76 3.61
C LYS A 33 8.84 4.13 3.79
N ALA A 34 8.03 5.16 3.97
CA ALA A 34 8.52 6.52 4.20
C ALA A 34 7.62 7.29 5.17
N GLN A 35 8.17 8.38 5.72
CA GLN A 35 7.45 9.28 6.61
C GLN A 35 7.54 10.73 6.14
N ASP A 36 6.63 11.56 6.65
CA ASP A 36 6.64 13.02 6.50
C ASP A 36 6.81 13.49 5.04
N GLU A 37 7.87 14.25 4.74
CA GLU A 37 8.10 14.81 3.40
C GLU A 37 8.32 13.71 2.34
N ASP A 38 9.01 12.63 2.69
CA ASP A 38 9.22 11.51 1.78
C ASP A 38 7.91 10.77 1.50
N ALA A 39 7.03 10.66 2.50
CA ALA A 39 5.68 10.12 2.29
C ALA A 39 4.87 10.98 1.30
N LYS A 40 4.94 12.32 1.41
CA LYS A 40 4.30 13.23 0.45
C LYS A 40 4.88 13.07 -0.96
N ALA A 41 6.19 12.88 -1.08
CA ALA A 41 6.84 12.64 -2.36
C ALA A 41 6.37 11.32 -2.99
N LEU A 42 6.25 10.24 -2.20
CA LEU A 42 5.75 8.96 -2.68
C LEU A 42 4.29 9.04 -3.16
N ILE A 43 3.43 9.82 -2.50
CA ILE A 43 2.05 10.03 -2.95
C ILE A 43 2.04 10.63 -4.36
N LYS A 44 2.82 11.70 -4.58
CA LYS A 44 2.94 12.34 -5.90
C LYS A 44 3.46 11.37 -6.96
N LEU A 45 4.48 10.58 -6.61
CA LEU A 45 5.06 9.58 -7.51
C LEU A 45 4.07 8.45 -7.82
N ALA A 46 3.25 8.01 -6.86
CA ALA A 46 2.24 6.99 -7.08
C ALA A 46 1.16 7.47 -8.05
N HIS A 47 0.67 8.71 -7.89
CA HIS A 47 -0.26 9.32 -8.84
C HIS A 47 0.36 9.41 -10.25
N ALA A 48 1.60 9.89 -10.37
CA ALA A 48 2.29 9.97 -11.66
C ALA A 48 2.49 8.59 -12.32
N ALA A 49 2.70 7.54 -11.51
CA ALA A 49 2.86 6.17 -11.96
C ALA A 49 1.53 5.41 -12.14
N ASN A 50 0.38 6.07 -11.96
CA ASN A 50 -0.95 5.45 -11.97
C ASN A 50 -1.12 4.30 -10.95
N ILE A 51 -0.34 4.32 -9.86
CA ILE A 51 -0.48 3.39 -8.75
C ILE A 51 -1.59 3.91 -7.83
N PRO A 52 -2.58 3.08 -7.49
CA PRO A 52 -3.65 3.47 -6.59
C PRO A 52 -3.11 3.81 -5.21
N VAL A 53 -3.60 4.91 -4.65
CA VAL A 53 -3.29 5.35 -3.29
C VAL A 53 -4.49 5.02 -2.41
N VAL A 54 -4.27 4.32 -1.32
CA VAL A 54 -5.34 3.96 -0.37
C VAL A 54 -5.04 4.59 0.97
N ARG A 55 -5.91 5.50 1.42
CA ARG A 55 -5.84 6.02 2.77
C ARG A 55 -6.42 5.00 3.73
N TYR A 56 -5.54 4.37 4.50
CA TYR A 56 -5.92 3.46 5.57
C TYR A 56 -4.99 3.67 6.77
N VAL A 57 -5.39 4.57 7.67
CA VAL A 57 -4.53 5.13 8.72
C VAL A 57 -3.99 4.05 9.65
N TRP A 58 -4.85 3.18 10.18
CA TRP A 58 -4.45 2.14 11.13
C TRP A 58 -3.46 1.15 10.49
N LEU A 59 -3.81 0.62 9.33
CA LEU A 59 -2.99 -0.36 8.62
C LEU A 59 -1.62 0.22 8.24
N THR A 60 -1.60 1.44 7.70
CA THR A 60 -0.35 2.10 7.31
C THR A 60 0.56 2.33 8.50
N ARG A 61 0.02 2.81 9.63
CA ARG A 61 0.79 2.98 10.87
C ARG A 61 1.35 1.66 11.40
N ASN A 62 0.55 0.59 11.37
CA ASN A 62 0.99 -0.71 11.85
C ASN A 62 2.14 -1.23 10.97
N LEU A 63 1.92 -1.33 9.67
CA LEU A 63 2.92 -1.84 8.72
C LEU A 63 4.23 -1.05 8.75
N TYR A 64 4.15 0.29 8.79
CA TYR A 64 5.33 1.14 8.88
C TYR A 64 6.21 0.79 10.10
N ARG A 65 5.57 0.50 11.24
CA ARG A 65 6.26 0.25 12.52
C ARG A 65 6.72 -1.18 12.72
N THR A 66 6.01 -2.16 12.16
CA THR A 66 6.20 -3.58 12.48
C THR A 66 6.80 -4.41 11.35
N THR A 67 6.93 -3.84 10.15
CA THR A 67 7.38 -4.56 8.96
C THR A 67 8.57 -3.85 8.31
N GLU A 68 9.63 -4.60 8.02
CA GLU A 68 10.80 -4.10 7.30
C GLU A 68 10.62 -4.21 5.78
N GLU A 69 11.38 -3.40 5.04
CA GLU A 69 11.41 -3.49 3.58
C GLU A 69 11.96 -4.86 3.13
N GLY A 70 11.31 -5.46 2.14
CA GLY A 70 11.58 -6.82 1.68
C GLY A 70 10.93 -7.93 2.52
N ALA A 71 10.32 -7.60 3.67
CA ALA A 71 9.64 -8.58 4.52
C ALA A 71 8.17 -8.78 4.10
N TYR A 72 7.64 -9.96 4.42
CA TYR A 72 6.21 -10.24 4.30
C TYR A 72 5.41 -9.45 5.34
N ILE A 73 4.17 -9.12 4.99
CA ILE A 73 3.22 -8.52 5.92
C ILE A 73 2.99 -9.44 7.15
N PRO A 74 2.79 -8.87 8.34
CA PRO A 74 2.55 -9.63 9.55
C PRO A 74 1.12 -10.19 9.57
N ARG A 75 0.94 -11.30 10.30
CA ARG A 75 -0.29 -12.10 10.27
C ARG A 75 -1.54 -11.35 10.72
N ASP A 76 -1.39 -10.41 11.65
CA ASP A 76 -2.43 -9.52 12.16
C ASP A 76 -2.99 -8.57 11.09
N THR A 77 -2.17 -8.17 10.10
CA THR A 77 -2.59 -7.30 8.99
C THR A 77 -3.18 -8.05 7.80
N LEU A 78 -3.13 -9.39 7.82
CA LEU A 78 -3.43 -10.23 6.65
C LEU A 78 -4.87 -10.05 6.15
N LYS A 79 -5.85 -9.94 7.06
CA LYS A 79 -7.26 -9.72 6.70
C LYS A 79 -7.47 -8.35 6.02
N ALA A 80 -6.89 -7.30 6.59
CA ALA A 80 -6.99 -5.93 6.10
C ALA A 80 -6.31 -5.79 4.74
N VAL A 81 -5.09 -6.32 4.58
CA VAL A 81 -4.38 -6.30 3.30
C VAL A 81 -5.13 -7.13 2.24
N ALA A 82 -5.70 -8.28 2.60
CA ALA A 82 -6.53 -9.05 1.68
C ALA A 82 -7.78 -8.27 1.22
N ALA A 83 -8.37 -7.44 2.08
CA ALA A 83 -9.48 -6.56 1.71
C ALA A 83 -9.05 -5.52 0.67
N ILE A 84 -7.87 -4.93 0.83
CA ILE A 84 -7.28 -4.03 -0.17
C ILE A 84 -7.09 -4.73 -1.51
N TYR A 85 -6.45 -5.90 -1.57
CA TYR A 85 -6.27 -6.60 -2.85
C TYR A 85 -7.58 -7.10 -3.47
N ARG A 86 -8.62 -7.37 -2.67
CA ARG A 86 -9.97 -7.62 -3.21
C ARG A 86 -10.56 -6.34 -3.84
N LEU A 87 -10.37 -5.19 -3.20
CA LEU A 87 -10.82 -3.90 -3.73
C LEU A 87 -10.11 -3.57 -5.05
N LEU A 88 -8.79 -3.71 -5.10
CA LEU A 88 -7.99 -3.45 -6.31
C LEU A 88 -8.49 -4.28 -7.50
N ARG A 89 -8.74 -5.58 -7.29
CA ARG A 89 -9.30 -6.47 -8.32
C ARG A 89 -10.71 -6.06 -8.78
N LYS A 90 -11.58 -5.61 -7.86
CA LYS A 90 -12.94 -5.17 -8.21
C LYS A 90 -12.95 -3.90 -9.06
N LEU A 91 -11.94 -3.06 -8.90
CA LEU A 91 -11.85 -1.76 -9.54
C LEU A 91 -10.75 -1.73 -10.61
N GLU A 92 -10.27 -2.90 -11.01
CA GLU A 92 -9.26 -3.07 -12.06
C GLU A 92 -9.72 -2.36 -13.35
N GLY A 93 -8.84 -1.51 -13.90
CA GLY A 93 -9.16 -0.64 -15.04
C GLY A 93 -9.75 0.73 -14.69
N ARG A 94 -10.27 0.94 -13.47
CA ARG A 94 -10.88 2.21 -13.02
C ARG A 94 -10.03 3.03 -12.04
N LEU A 95 -9.04 2.42 -11.38
CA LEU A 95 -8.29 3.02 -10.26
C LEU A 95 -7.04 3.85 -10.59
N LYS A 96 -6.79 4.16 -11.87
CA LYS A 96 -5.50 4.75 -12.27
C LYS A 96 -5.29 6.11 -11.61
N GLY A 97 -4.37 6.15 -10.65
CA GLY A 97 -3.97 7.38 -9.95
C GLY A 97 -5.01 7.95 -8.99
N GLU A 98 -6.04 7.18 -8.59
CA GLU A 98 -7.05 7.65 -7.63
C GLU A 98 -6.59 7.47 -6.18
N THR A 99 -7.00 8.39 -5.30
CA THR A 99 -6.93 8.19 -3.84
C THR A 99 -8.26 7.62 -3.37
N ILE A 100 -8.20 6.47 -2.71
CA ILE A 100 -9.36 5.78 -2.15
C ILE A 100 -9.32 5.92 -0.64
N GLU A 101 -10.42 6.39 -0.06
CA GLU A 101 -10.63 6.34 1.39
C GLU A 101 -11.07 4.93 1.77
N PHE A 102 -10.37 4.31 2.73
CA PHE A 102 -10.70 2.96 3.21
C PHE A 102 -10.94 3.00 4.72
N GLU A 103 -12.20 2.77 5.08
CA GLU A 103 -12.66 2.61 6.46
C GLU A 103 -13.16 1.17 6.60
N GLU A 104 -12.45 0.35 7.38
CA GLU A 104 -12.86 -1.01 7.78
C GLU A 104 -12.92 -1.10 9.30
#